data_AF-A0A9X5XNJ0-F1
#
_entry.id   AF-A0A9X5XNJ0-F1
#
_cell.length_a   1.000
_cell.length_b   1.000
_cell.length_c   1.000
_cell.angle_alpha   90.00
_cell.angle_beta   90.00
_cell.angle_gamma   90.00
#
_symmetry.space_group_name_H-M   'P 1'
#
loop_
_entity.id
_entity.type
_entity.pdbx_description
1 polymer ?
#
loop_
_entity_poly.entity_id
_entity_poly.type
_entity_poly.pdbx_seq_one_letter_code
_entity_poly.pdbx_strand_id
1 'polypeptide(L)'
;QTMWSKRANGVAQNEQVEQLKMSKPIPETTQETTSETSTRDILSGNPTVSPIPYKEIIGYLNEKAGKQFKHNTGKSKRCIEARWNEDFRLDDFKKVIDIKTSEWLGTSQEKYLRPETLFGTKFEGYLNQETNTQPNNPYANAFENAQPLDIENLPF
;
A
#
# COMPACT_ATOMS: atom_id res chain seq x y z
N GLN A 1 -43.39 -43.80 39.86
CA GLN A 1 -43.88 -45.10 39.35
C GLN A 1 -44.85 -44.82 38.19
N THR A 2 -44.38 -45.10 36.96
CA THR A 2 -45.13 -45.70 35.82
C THR A 2 -46.36 -44.99 35.20
N MET A 3 -46.18 -44.54 33.93
CA MET A 3 -47.05 -44.68 32.72
C MET A 3 -48.51 -44.13 32.73
N TRP A 4 -49.13 -43.57 31.68
CA TRP A 4 -48.92 -43.45 30.23
C TRP A 4 -49.92 -42.43 29.62
N SER A 5 -49.48 -41.76 28.54
CA SER A 5 -50.18 -41.35 27.31
C SER A 5 -51.52 -40.59 27.30
N LYS A 6 -51.53 -39.44 26.59
CA LYS A 6 -52.46 -39.14 25.49
C LYS A 6 -51.83 -38.18 24.45
N ARG A 7 -52.06 -38.55 23.19
CA ARG A 7 -51.68 -37.99 21.86
C ARG A 7 -52.46 -36.68 21.58
N ALA A 8 -52.20 -35.75 20.63
CA ALA A 8 -51.54 -35.73 19.32
C ALA A 8 -51.38 -34.29 18.76
N ASN A 9 -50.57 -34.18 17.68
CA ASN A 9 -50.61 -33.22 16.55
C ASN A 9 -50.21 -31.75 16.84
N GLY A 10 -49.30 -31.12 16.09
CA GLY A 10 -48.53 -31.55 14.92
C GLY A 10 -47.64 -30.42 14.40
N VAL A 11 -46.68 -30.81 13.56
CA VAL A 11 -45.81 -29.99 12.68
C VAL A 11 -44.58 -29.34 13.34
N ALA A 12 -43.60 -30.22 13.62
CA ALA A 12 -42.17 -30.09 13.31
C ALA A 12 -41.93 -29.57 11.86
N GLN A 13 -40.81 -28.95 11.44
CA GLN A 13 -39.45 -28.93 11.97
C GLN A 13 -38.64 -27.84 11.24
N ASN A 14 -37.55 -27.53 11.91
CA ASN A 14 -36.43 -26.62 11.68
C ASN A 14 -35.30 -27.24 10.82
N GLU A 15 -34.60 -26.34 10.10
CA GLU A 15 -33.13 -26.29 9.90
C GLU A 15 -32.35 -27.22 8.93
N GLN A 16 -31.41 -26.56 8.22
CA GLN A 16 -30.06 -26.99 7.79
C GLN A 16 -29.76 -27.50 6.34
N VAL A 17 -29.03 -26.61 5.63
CA VAL A 17 -27.84 -26.73 4.72
C VAL A 17 -27.70 -27.76 3.58
N GLU A 18 -26.93 -27.33 2.56
CA GLU A 18 -26.22 -28.03 1.44
C GLU A 18 -26.87 -27.89 0.03
N GLN A 19 -26.20 -27.71 -1.11
CA GLN A 19 -24.81 -27.55 -1.55
C GLN A 19 -24.81 -27.08 -3.04
N LEU A 20 -23.83 -26.24 -3.41
CA LEU A 20 -23.08 -26.10 -4.70
C LEU A 20 -23.68 -26.53 -6.05
N LYS A 21 -23.69 -25.61 -7.05
CA LYS A 21 -23.05 -25.78 -8.39
C LYS A 21 -23.17 -24.59 -9.37
N MET A 22 -22.00 -24.07 -9.76
CA MET A 22 -21.52 -23.44 -11.01
C MET A 22 -22.45 -22.65 -11.96
N SER A 23 -22.10 -21.38 -12.26
CA SER A 23 -21.59 -20.92 -13.59
C SER A 23 -21.50 -19.38 -13.71
N LYS A 24 -20.40 -18.87 -14.30
CA LYS A 24 -20.21 -17.50 -14.84
C LYS A 24 -21.05 -17.33 -16.13
N PRO A 25 -21.47 -16.12 -16.58
CA PRO A 25 -20.59 -14.98 -16.93
C PRO A 25 -21.10 -13.55 -16.60
N ILE A 26 -20.19 -12.58 -16.75
CA ILE A 26 -20.36 -11.11 -16.71
C ILE A 26 -20.93 -10.63 -18.07
N PRO A 27 -21.63 -9.49 -18.22
CA PRO A 27 -20.97 -8.16 -18.19
C PRO A 27 -21.82 -6.98 -17.66
N GLU A 28 -21.12 -5.85 -17.46
CA GLU A 28 -21.60 -4.46 -17.59
C GLU A 28 -22.47 -3.86 -16.46
N THR A 29 -21.86 -2.99 -15.65
CA THR A 29 -22.60 -1.95 -14.92
C THR A 29 -21.93 -0.62 -15.19
N THR A 30 -22.59 0.10 -16.10
CA THR A 30 -22.75 1.53 -16.26
C THR A 30 -21.92 2.42 -15.35
N GLN A 31 -21.08 3.19 -16.02
CA GLN A 31 -20.47 4.41 -15.53
C GLN A 31 -21.56 5.47 -15.46
N GLU A 32 -21.86 6.00 -14.28
CA GLU A 32 -22.41 7.35 -14.17
C GLU A 32 -21.54 8.20 -13.25
N THR A 33 -21.17 9.33 -13.82
CA THR A 33 -20.34 10.39 -13.27
C THR A 33 -21.27 11.36 -12.55
N THR A 34 -21.02 11.60 -11.26
CA THR A 34 -21.58 12.77 -10.59
C THR A 34 -20.43 13.52 -9.94
N SER A 35 -19.91 14.45 -10.74
CA SER A 35 -19.09 15.57 -10.30
C SER A 35 -19.95 16.52 -9.48
N GLU A 36 -19.77 16.54 -8.16
CA GLU A 36 -20.22 17.66 -7.33
C GLU A 36 -19.09 18.14 -6.41
N THR A 37 -18.68 19.37 -6.71
CA THR A 37 -17.81 20.25 -5.95
C THR A 37 -18.46 20.57 -4.59
N SER A 38 -17.76 20.29 -3.49
CA SER A 38 -18.04 20.95 -2.21
C SER A 38 -16.74 21.33 -1.54
N THR A 39 -16.26 22.52 -1.89
CA THR A 39 -15.23 23.27 -1.17
C THR A 39 -15.85 23.92 0.05
N ARG A 40 -15.82 23.29 1.22
CA ARG A 40 -15.92 23.97 2.54
C ARG A 40 -15.27 23.13 3.65
N ASP A 41 -13.96 23.26 3.80
CA ASP A 41 -13.32 23.08 5.09
C ASP A 41 -12.62 24.39 5.44
N ILE A 42 -13.31 25.20 6.25
CA ILE A 42 -12.72 26.34 6.94
C ILE A 42 -12.12 25.79 8.22
N LEU A 43 -10.81 25.56 8.22
CA LEU A 43 -10.02 25.47 9.45
C LEU A 43 -8.80 26.38 9.31
N SER A 44 -8.81 27.39 10.17
CA SER A 44 -7.79 28.38 10.43
C SER A 44 -6.41 27.76 10.68
N GLY A 45 -5.39 28.24 9.98
CA GLY A 45 -3.99 27.92 10.23
C GLY A 45 -3.05 28.64 9.25
N ASN A 46 -2.49 29.76 9.69
CA ASN A 46 -1.43 30.56 9.08
C ASN A 46 -0.45 29.79 8.15
N PRO A 47 -0.30 30.13 6.85
CA PRO A 47 0.59 29.40 5.95
C PRO A 47 2.00 29.97 6.00
N THR A 48 2.81 29.44 6.92
CA THR A 48 4.27 29.34 6.70
C THR A 48 4.65 27.87 6.56
N VAL A 49 3.79 27.10 5.90
CA VAL A 49 4.02 25.70 5.57
C VAL A 49 4.34 25.60 4.09
N SER A 50 5.55 25.14 3.79
CA SER A 50 5.93 24.75 2.43
C SER A 50 4.84 23.86 1.83
N PRO A 51 4.43 24.11 0.57
CA PRO A 51 3.34 23.37 -0.03
C PRO A 51 3.66 21.88 -0.09
N ILE A 52 2.67 21.05 0.28
CA ILE A 52 2.80 19.58 0.26
C ILE A 52 3.01 19.13 -1.20
N PRO A 53 4.09 18.39 -1.51
CA PRO A 53 4.43 18.00 -2.88
C PRO A 53 3.67 16.74 -3.33
N TYR A 54 2.33 16.80 -3.38
CA TYR A 54 1.49 15.64 -3.77
C TYR A 54 1.85 15.06 -5.14
N LYS A 55 2.18 15.93 -6.10
CA LYS A 55 2.54 15.53 -7.47
C LYS A 55 3.81 14.69 -7.48
N GLU A 56 4.81 15.06 -6.69
CA GLU A 56 6.08 14.34 -6.60
C GLU A 56 5.89 12.97 -5.94
N ILE A 57 5.17 12.92 -4.83
CA ILE A 57 4.91 11.67 -4.09
C ILE A 57 4.17 10.66 -4.97
N ILE A 58 3.08 11.09 -5.59
CA ILE A 58 2.25 10.22 -6.43
C ILE A 58 2.94 9.92 -7.77
N GLY A 59 3.67 10.88 -8.33
CA GLY A 59 4.50 10.68 -9.51
C GLY A 59 5.55 9.59 -9.30
N TYR A 60 6.24 9.62 -8.15
CA TYR A 60 7.22 8.60 -7.81
C TYR A 60 6.58 7.21 -7.65
N LEU A 61 5.43 7.12 -6.97
CA LEU A 61 4.69 5.85 -6.89
C LEU A 61 4.32 5.31 -8.28
N ASN A 62 3.84 6.19 -9.17
CA ASN A 62 3.47 5.82 -10.53
C ASN A 62 4.65 5.28 -11.33
N GLU A 63 5.80 5.96 -11.26
CA GLU A 63 7.04 5.54 -11.91
C GLU A 63 7.50 4.17 -11.41
N LYS A 64 7.57 3.98 -10.08
CA LYS A 64 8.07 2.74 -9.47
C LYS A 64 7.13 1.55 -9.62
N ALA A 65 5.81 1.77 -9.57
CA ALA A 65 4.82 0.71 -9.67
C ALA A 65 4.31 0.47 -11.10
N GLY A 66 4.74 1.27 -12.09
CA GLY A 66 4.20 1.24 -13.46
C GLY A 66 2.71 1.56 -13.51
N LYS A 67 2.23 2.44 -12.63
CA LYS A 67 0.82 2.83 -12.52
C LYS A 67 0.63 4.30 -12.89
N GLN A 68 -0.63 4.75 -12.91
CA GLN A 68 -1.01 6.09 -13.34
C GLN A 68 -2.12 6.66 -12.45
N PHE A 69 -1.85 6.68 -11.15
CA PHE A 69 -2.70 7.31 -10.14
C PHE A 69 -2.75 8.83 -10.29
N LYS A 70 -3.91 9.42 -10.02
CA LYS A 70 -4.11 10.87 -10.04
C LYS A 70 -3.70 11.49 -8.71
N HIS A 71 -2.74 12.43 -8.76
CA HIS A 71 -2.27 13.17 -7.59
C HIS A 71 -3.32 14.10 -6.96
N ASN A 72 -4.38 14.45 -7.72
CA ASN A 72 -5.42 15.37 -7.25
C ASN A 72 -6.60 14.66 -6.55
N THR A 73 -6.53 13.36 -6.29
CA THR A 73 -7.64 12.62 -5.67
C THR A 73 -7.76 12.96 -4.19
N GLY A 74 -8.96 13.32 -3.72
CA GLY A 74 -9.17 13.72 -2.32
C GLY A 74 -8.71 12.68 -1.29
N LYS A 75 -8.92 11.38 -1.58
CA LYS A 75 -8.45 10.30 -0.71
C LYS A 75 -6.92 10.25 -0.60
N SER A 76 -6.21 10.33 -1.72
CA SER A 76 -4.75 10.34 -1.75
C SER A 76 -4.18 11.57 -1.04
N LYS A 77 -4.79 12.76 -1.25
CA LYS A 77 -4.39 13.98 -0.56
C LYS A 77 -4.55 13.85 0.96
N ARG A 78 -5.71 13.36 1.42
CA ARG A 78 -5.98 13.18 2.85
C ARG A 78 -4.98 12.23 3.51
N CYS A 79 -4.62 11.13 2.85
CA CYS A 79 -3.60 10.21 3.38
C CYS A 79 -2.22 10.88 3.46
N ILE A 80 -1.82 11.63 2.43
CA ILE A 80 -0.54 12.34 2.41
C ILE A 80 -0.51 13.46 3.46
N GLU A 81 -1.56 14.27 3.54
CA GLU A 81 -1.72 15.34 4.53
C GLU A 81 -1.64 14.83 5.95
N ALA A 82 -2.32 13.72 6.25
CA ALA A 82 -2.27 13.10 7.57
C ALA A 82 -0.83 12.77 7.99
N ARG A 83 -0.04 12.17 7.09
CA ARG A 83 1.37 11.85 7.35
C ARG A 83 2.26 13.08 7.36
N TRP A 84 1.98 14.07 6.52
CA TRP A 84 2.73 15.33 6.51
C TRP A 84 2.62 16.09 7.83
N ASN A 85 1.43 16.06 8.43
CA ASN A 85 1.14 16.66 9.74
C ASN A 85 1.76 15.88 10.91
N GLU A 86 2.12 14.60 10.71
CA GLU A 86 2.87 13.77 11.65
C GLU A 86 4.40 13.95 11.52
N ASP A 87 4.84 15.00 10.83
CA ASP A 87 6.23 15.37 10.56
C ASP A 87 6.97 14.52 9.51
N PHE A 88 6.29 13.61 8.81
CA PHE A 88 6.90 12.92 7.68
C PHE A 88 7.09 13.84 6.47
N ARG A 89 8.16 13.61 5.72
CA ARG A 89 8.56 14.42 4.55
C ARG A 89 8.74 13.56 3.31
N LEU A 90 8.92 14.23 2.18
CA LEU A 90 9.00 13.60 0.85
C LEU A 90 9.93 12.37 0.80
N ASP A 91 11.07 12.42 1.50
CA ASP A 91 12.03 11.32 1.56
C ASP A 91 11.42 10.05 2.18
N ASP A 92 10.68 10.19 3.29
CA ASP A 92 9.99 9.08 3.95
C ASP A 92 8.96 8.42 3.03
N PHE A 93 8.20 9.23 2.28
CA PHE A 93 7.25 8.71 1.30
C PHE A 93 7.96 7.92 0.20
N LYS A 94 9.07 8.45 -0.35
CA LYS A 94 9.86 7.77 -1.37
C LYS A 94 10.41 6.45 -0.83
N LYS A 95 10.95 6.46 0.39
CA LYS A 95 11.43 5.26 1.06
C LYS A 95 10.34 4.21 1.19
N VAL A 96 9.16 4.53 1.72
CA VAL A 96 8.05 3.57 1.81
C VAL A 96 7.65 3.02 0.44
N ILE A 97 7.64 3.86 -0.59
CA ILE A 97 7.37 3.43 -1.97
C ILE A 97 8.44 2.43 -2.43
N ASP A 98 9.72 2.71 -2.25
CA ASP A 98 10.81 1.81 -2.65
C ASP A 98 10.75 0.47 -1.92
N ILE A 99 10.53 0.50 -0.60
CA ILE A 99 10.39 -0.70 0.23
C ILE A 99 9.26 -1.59 -0.31
N LYS A 100 8.06 -1.02 -0.48
CA LYS A 100 6.88 -1.80 -0.84
C LYS A 100 6.81 -2.15 -2.31
N THR A 101 7.31 -1.31 -3.20
CA THR A 101 7.43 -1.68 -4.61
C THR A 101 8.42 -2.83 -4.78
N SER A 102 9.57 -2.82 -4.11
CA SER A 102 10.51 -3.95 -4.15
C SER A 102 9.92 -5.25 -3.61
N GLU A 103 9.06 -5.18 -2.59
CA GLU A 103 8.47 -6.36 -1.95
C GLU A 103 7.25 -6.90 -2.74
N TRP A 104 6.41 -6.01 -3.28
CA TRP A 104 5.10 -6.40 -3.81
C TRP A 104 5.02 -6.41 -5.33
N LEU A 105 5.87 -5.66 -6.03
CA LEU A 105 5.86 -5.62 -7.50
C LEU A 105 6.15 -7.02 -8.05
N GLY A 106 5.35 -7.48 -9.03
CA GLY A 106 5.47 -8.83 -9.58
C GLY A 106 4.89 -9.95 -8.71
N THR A 107 4.26 -9.63 -7.57
CA THR A 107 3.56 -10.60 -6.71
C THR A 107 2.05 -10.38 -6.71
N SER A 108 1.28 -11.30 -6.10
CA SER A 108 -0.16 -11.13 -5.85
C SER A 108 -0.52 -9.90 -5.00
N GLN A 109 0.47 -9.31 -4.32
CA GLN A 109 0.30 -8.12 -3.48
C GLN A 109 0.46 -6.80 -4.24
N GLU A 110 0.92 -6.82 -5.51
CA GLU A 110 1.09 -5.62 -6.34
C GLU A 110 -0.20 -4.76 -6.40
N LYS A 111 -1.37 -5.40 -6.36
CA LYS A 111 -2.68 -4.72 -6.36
C LYS A 111 -2.88 -3.73 -5.20
N TYR A 112 -2.08 -3.85 -4.14
CA TYR A 112 -2.08 -3.01 -2.94
C TYR A 112 -1.08 -1.84 -3.01
N LEU A 113 -0.30 -1.70 -4.09
CA LEU A 113 0.53 -0.52 -4.36
C LEU A 113 -0.34 0.67 -4.75
N ARG A 114 -1.08 1.21 -3.78
CA ARG A 114 -2.00 2.35 -3.93
C ARG A 114 -1.69 3.40 -2.86
N PRO A 115 -1.93 4.70 -3.13
CA PRO A 115 -1.70 5.76 -2.15
C PRO A 115 -2.45 5.52 -0.83
N GLU A 116 -3.71 5.08 -0.90
CA GLU A 116 -4.54 4.82 0.29
C GLU A 116 -3.98 3.71 1.18
N THR A 117 -3.35 2.69 0.58
CA THR A 117 -2.79 1.56 1.31
C THR A 117 -1.41 1.87 1.86
N LEU A 118 -0.53 2.45 1.04
CA LEU A 118 0.84 2.77 1.43
C LEU A 118 0.90 3.88 2.48
N PHE A 119 0.06 4.91 2.34
CA PHE A 119 0.03 6.08 3.23
C PHE A 119 -1.10 5.99 4.28
N GLY A 120 -1.60 4.77 4.50
CA GLY A 120 -2.57 4.45 5.54
C GLY A 120 -1.96 4.39 6.94
N THR A 121 -2.64 3.75 7.88
CA THR A 121 -2.25 3.66 9.30
C THR A 121 -0.95 2.89 9.56
N LYS A 122 -0.44 2.15 8.56
CA LYS A 122 0.78 1.34 8.67
C LYS A 122 2.02 2.03 8.10
N PHE A 123 1.93 3.31 7.75
CA PHE A 123 3.02 4.07 7.11
C PHE A 123 4.35 3.97 7.86
N GLU A 124 4.36 4.32 9.15
CA GLU A 124 5.56 4.25 10.00
C GLU A 124 6.12 2.82 10.07
N GLY A 125 5.24 1.82 10.16
CA GLY A 125 5.64 0.42 10.15
C GLY A 125 6.31 0.01 8.85
N TYR A 126 5.89 0.56 7.71
CA TYR A 126 6.56 0.34 6.42
C TYR A 126 7.89 1.08 6.34
N LEU A 127 7.98 2.30 6.88
CA LEU A 127 9.20 3.11 6.90
C LEU A 127 10.33 2.46 7.69
N ASN A 128 9.96 1.79 8.79
CA ASN A 128 10.87 1.10 9.71
C ASN A 128 11.08 -0.38 9.36
N GLN A 129 10.48 -0.87 8.27
CA GLN A 129 10.68 -2.24 7.86
C GLN A 129 12.13 -2.44 7.43
N GLU A 130 12.79 -3.46 7.99
CA GLU A 130 14.13 -3.86 7.58
C GLU A 130 14.10 -4.28 6.11
N THR A 131 14.56 -3.41 5.24
CA THR A 131 14.86 -3.79 3.87
C THR A 131 16.31 -4.21 3.82
N ASN A 132 16.55 -5.45 3.39
CA ASN A 132 17.88 -6.00 3.08
C ASN A 132 18.65 -5.21 1.99
N THR A 133 18.22 -4.01 1.64
CA THR A 133 18.80 -3.13 0.61
C THR A 133 19.88 -2.20 1.12
N GLN A 134 20.37 -2.38 2.36
CA GLN A 134 21.70 -1.87 2.70
C GLN A 134 22.71 -2.97 2.37
N PRO A 135 23.53 -2.83 1.32
CA PRO A 135 24.79 -3.55 1.29
C PRO A 135 25.67 -2.93 2.39
N ASN A 136 25.43 -3.29 3.65
CA ASN A 136 26.51 -3.33 4.64
C ASN A 136 27.43 -4.50 4.27
N ASN A 137 28.02 -4.42 3.07
CA ASN A 137 29.16 -5.21 2.73
C ASN A 137 30.36 -4.29 2.96
N PRO A 138 31.15 -4.49 4.03
CA PRO A 138 32.39 -3.73 4.26
C PRO A 138 33.39 -3.86 3.09
N TYR A 139 33.12 -4.73 2.11
CA TYR A 139 33.93 -4.96 0.92
C TYR A 139 33.49 -4.18 -0.34
N ALA A 140 32.32 -3.49 -0.35
CA ALA A 140 31.83 -2.79 -1.54
C ALA A 140 32.77 -1.64 -2.00
N ASN A 141 33.52 -1.06 -1.07
CA ASN A 141 34.43 0.06 -1.32
C ASN A 141 35.88 -0.39 -1.61
N ALA A 142 36.15 -1.70 -1.54
CA ALA A 142 37.50 -2.26 -1.68
C ALA A 142 37.97 -2.33 -3.14
N PHE A 143 37.04 -2.33 -4.11
CA PHE A 143 37.38 -2.44 -5.53
C PHE A 143 37.84 -1.10 -6.14
N GLU A 144 37.30 0.03 -5.66
CA GLU A 144 37.63 1.36 -6.20
C GLU A 144 38.92 1.95 -5.59
N ASN A 145 39.35 1.45 -4.44
CA ASN A 145 40.61 1.83 -3.78
C ASN A 145 41.74 0.81 -3.95
N ALA A 146 41.51 -0.29 -4.69
CA ALA A 146 42.56 -1.24 -5.00
C ALA A 146 43.60 -0.55 -5.90
N GLN A 147 44.75 -0.21 -5.32
CA GLN A 147 45.92 0.21 -6.07
C GLN A 147 46.18 -0.83 -7.16
N PRO A 148 46.33 -0.44 -8.45
CA PRO A 148 46.60 -1.39 -9.51
C PRO A 148 47.83 -2.20 -9.12
N LEU A 149 47.70 -3.53 -9.15
CA LEU A 149 48.82 -4.43 -8.89
C LEU A 149 49.92 -4.10 -9.88
N ASP A 150 51.03 -3.59 -9.38
CA ASP A 150 52.19 -3.22 -10.17
C ASP A 150 52.88 -4.52 -10.63
N ILE A 151 52.47 -5.02 -11.80
CA ILE A 151 52.95 -6.29 -12.39
C ILE A 151 54.45 -6.22 -12.71
N GLU A 152 55.06 -5.02 -12.68
CA GLU A 152 56.45 -4.81 -13.05
C GLU A 152 57.46 -5.20 -11.95
N ASN A 153 57.04 -5.60 -10.75
CA ASN A 153 57.94 -5.85 -9.63
C ASN A 153 57.74 -7.23 -8.95
N LEU A 154 57.57 -8.28 -9.75
CA LEU A 154 57.63 -9.67 -9.27
C LEU A 154 59.11 -10.13 -9.24
N PRO A 155 59.65 -10.58 -8.09
CA PRO A 155 60.97 -11.21 -8.08
C PRO A 155 60.91 -12.53 -8.85
N PHE A 156 61.86 -12.68 -9.79
CA PHE A 156 62.06 -13.90 -10.58
C PHE A 156 62.44 -15.11 -9.72
#